data_AF-A0A662BCW0-F1
#
_entry.id   AF-A0A662BCW0-F1
#
_cell.length_a   1.000
_cell.length_b   1.000
_cell.length_c   1.000
_cell.angle_alpha   90.00
_cell.angle_beta   90.00
_cell.angle_gamma   90.00
#
_symmetry.space_group_name_H-M   'P 1'
#
loop_
_entity.id
_entity.type
_entity.pdbx_description
1 polymer ?
#
loop_
_entity_poly.entity_id
_entity_poly.type
_entity_poly.pdbx_seq_one_letter_code
_entity_poly.pdbx_strand_id
1 'polypeptide(L)'
;NSDKSTNVRLAAVYSLARFKTNNKVKNAFIETLNKQDDPMIQIVIINILVEMEEVKAVDELQDLLRNKDLNEQVKKQAEMGVEVLS
;
A
#
# COMPACT_ATOMS: atom_id res chain seq x y z
N ASN A 1 -4.00 -19.93 -13.54
CA ASN A 1 -3.03 -19.27 -14.43
C ASN A 1 -2.80 -17.80 -14.03
N SER A 2 -2.59 -17.51 -12.74
CA SER A 2 -2.40 -16.11 -12.25
C SER A 2 -1.04 -15.87 -11.59
N ASP A 3 -0.13 -16.84 -11.62
CA ASP A 3 1.11 -16.80 -10.83
C ASP A 3 2.20 -15.87 -11.34
N LYS A 4 2.25 -15.59 -12.66
CA LYS A 4 3.29 -14.70 -13.20
C LYS A 4 2.98 -13.23 -12.96
N SER A 5 1.71 -12.80 -13.03
CA SER A 5 1.38 -11.38 -12.93
C SER A 5 1.49 -10.86 -11.49
N THR A 6 1.01 -11.63 -10.50
CA THR A 6 1.05 -11.23 -9.10
C THR A 6 2.47 -11.23 -8.55
N ASN A 7 3.27 -12.27 -8.84
CA ASN A 7 4.67 -12.33 -8.41
C ASN A 7 5.54 -11.24 -9.07
N VAL A 8 5.29 -10.93 -10.34
CA VAL A 8 6.00 -9.85 -11.04
C VAL A 8 5.58 -8.48 -10.50
N ARG A 9 4.29 -8.24 -10.23
CA ARG A 9 3.84 -6.99 -9.59
C ARG A 9 4.45 -6.82 -8.20
N LEU A 10 4.51 -7.88 -7.41
CA LEU A 10 5.13 -7.87 -6.09
C LEU A 10 6.63 -7.55 -6.17
N ALA A 11 7.35 -8.18 -7.11
CA ALA A 11 8.77 -7.89 -7.35
C ALA A 11 9.00 -6.43 -7.80
N ALA A 12 8.09 -5.87 -8.61
CA ALA A 12 8.15 -4.47 -9.02
C ALA A 12 7.93 -3.53 -7.82
N VAL A 13 6.94 -3.80 -6.96
CA VAL A 13 6.67 -3.05 -5.73
C VAL A 13 7.90 -3.04 -4.82
N TYR A 14 8.51 -4.20 -4.55
CA TYR A 14 9.74 -4.27 -3.75
C TYR A 14 10.93 -3.57 -4.40
N SER A 15 11.06 -3.65 -5.72
CA SER A 15 12.14 -2.96 -6.44
C SER A 15 11.99 -1.44 -6.34
N LEU A 16 10.75 -0.93 -6.44
CA LEU A 16 10.45 0.49 -6.27
C LEU A 16 10.66 0.95 -4.83
N ALA A 17 10.35 0.11 -3.83
CA ALA A 17 10.57 0.42 -2.41
C ALA A 17 12.04 0.74 -2.08
N ARG A 18 13.00 0.24 -2.86
CA ARG A 18 14.43 0.60 -2.74
C ARG A 18 14.71 2.08 -2.97
N PHE A 19 13.81 2.80 -3.63
CA PHE A 19 13.90 4.23 -3.91
C PHE A 19 13.05 5.07 -2.95
N LYS A 20 12.96 4.65 -1.68
CA LYS A 20 12.12 5.26 -0.64
C LYS A 20 12.30 6.75 -0.37
N THR A 21 13.44 7.33 -0.76
CA THR A 21 13.71 8.77 -0.61
C THR A 21 13.16 9.62 -1.76
N ASN A 22 12.61 9.00 -2.82
CA ASN A 22 12.08 9.72 -3.97
C ASN A 22 10.58 9.98 -3.81
N ASN A 23 10.19 11.25 -3.69
CA ASN A 23 8.79 11.68 -3.57
C ASN A 23 7.89 11.15 -4.70
N LYS A 24 8.42 10.95 -5.91
CA LYS A 24 7.63 10.36 -7.02
C LYS A 24 7.25 8.90 -6.74
N VAL A 25 8.14 8.15 -6.10
CA VAL A 25 7.90 6.75 -5.75
C VAL A 25 6.86 6.65 -4.65
N LYS A 26 6.96 7.53 -3.65
CA LYS A 26 5.97 7.61 -2.57
C LYS A 26 4.56 7.92 -3.10
N ASN A 27 4.43 8.94 -3.94
CA ASN A 27 3.14 9.28 -4.57
C ASN A 27 2.60 8.14 -5.43
N ALA A 28 3.47 7.45 -6.18
CA ALA A 28 3.05 6.30 -6.98
C ALA A 28 2.48 5.17 -6.12
N PHE A 29 3.04 4.91 -4.93
CA PHE A 29 2.49 3.93 -4.00
C PHE A 29 1.12 4.34 -3.45
N ILE A 30 0.95 5.61 -3.06
CA ILE A 30 -0.33 6.17 -2.60
C ILE A 30 -1.41 6.01 -3.69
N GLU A 31 -1.10 6.42 -4.93
CA GLU A 31 -2.04 6.29 -6.05
C GLU A 31 -2.39 4.83 -6.39
N THR A 32 -1.45 3.91 -6.17
CA THR A 32 -1.61 2.50 -6.50
C THR A 32 -2.45 1.77 -5.45
N LEU A 33 -2.39 2.19 -4.18
CA LEU A 33 -3.10 1.55 -3.07
C LEU A 33 -4.60 1.38 -3.34
N ASN A 34 -5.26 2.43 -3.84
CA ASN A 34 -6.69 2.44 -4.15
C ASN A 34 -7.05 1.81 -5.50
N LYS A 35 -6.06 1.51 -6.35
CA LYS A 35 -6.25 0.93 -7.70
C LYS A 35 -5.93 -0.57 -7.76
N GLN A 36 -5.40 -1.16 -6.70
CA GLN A 36 -5.08 -2.59 -6.66
C GLN A 36 -6.22 -3.39 -6.04
N ASP A 37 -6.70 -4.40 -6.77
CA ASP A 37 -7.72 -5.33 -6.28
C ASP A 37 -7.15 -6.52 -5.49
N ASP A 38 -5.81 -6.66 -5.48
CA ASP A 38 -5.12 -7.78 -4.82
C ASP A 38 -4.80 -7.40 -3.36
N PRO A 39 -5.45 -8.05 -2.36
CA PRO A 39 -5.25 -7.73 -0.95
C PRO A 39 -3.80 -7.87 -0.49
N MET A 40 -3.06 -8.83 -1.05
CA MET A 40 -1.65 -9.04 -0.68
C MET A 40 -0.79 -7.88 -1.14
N ILE A 41 -1.05 -7.35 -2.34
CA ILE A 41 -0.31 -6.20 -2.88
C ILE A 41 -0.64 -4.94 -2.08
N GLN A 42 -1.92 -4.73 -1.73
CA GLN A 42 -2.32 -3.60 -0.88
C GLN A 42 -1.59 -3.63 0.47
N ILE A 43 -1.56 -4.78 1.15
CA ILE A 43 -0.84 -4.95 2.42
C ILE A 43 0.64 -4.58 2.28
N VAL A 44 1.30 -5.02 1.21
CA VAL A 44 2.72 -4.72 0.99
C VAL A 44 2.94 -3.23 0.74
N ILE A 45 2.06 -2.57 -0.03
CA ILE A 45 2.11 -1.13 -0.25
C ILE A 45 1.94 -0.37 1.08
N ILE A 46 0.99 -0.75 1.91
CA ILE A 46 0.76 -0.14 3.24
C ILE A 46 2.04 -0.24 4.09
N ASN A 47 2.64 -1.44 4.17
CA ASN A 47 3.88 -1.66 4.91
C ASN A 47 5.03 -0.77 4.43
N ILE A 48 5.15 -0.64 3.10
CA ILE A 48 6.17 0.23 2.51
C ILE A 48 5.91 1.69 2.89
N LEU A 49 4.67 2.18 2.79
CA LEU A 49 4.33 3.57 3.14
C LEU A 49 4.62 3.88 4.62
N VAL A 50 4.36 2.92 5.51
CA VAL A 50 4.73 3.00 6.93
C VAL A 50 6.24 3.02 7.12
N GLU A 51 7.00 2.13 6.47
CA GLU A 51 8.47 2.12 6.53
C GLU A 51 9.11 3.41 5.98
N MET A 52 8.40 4.08 5.07
CA MET A 52 8.81 5.37 4.49
C MET A 52 8.38 6.58 5.31
N GLU A 53 7.69 6.38 6.43
CA GLU A 53 7.09 7.42 7.30
C GLU A 53 6.27 8.43 6.49
N GLU A 54 5.55 7.96 5.46
CA GLU A 54 4.84 8.85 4.54
C GLU A 54 3.48 9.26 5.11
N VAL A 55 3.47 10.33 5.90
CA VAL A 55 2.26 10.88 6.54
C VAL A 55 1.14 11.22 5.55
N LYS A 56 1.44 11.51 4.28
CA LYS A 56 0.41 11.76 3.26
C LYS A 56 -0.42 10.53 2.95
N ALA A 57 0.09 9.33 3.23
CA ALA A 57 -0.66 8.11 3.04
C ALA A 57 -1.84 7.98 4.02
N VAL A 58 -1.87 8.73 5.13
CA VAL A 58 -2.93 8.65 6.13
C VAL A 58 -4.30 8.93 5.52
N ASP A 59 -4.40 9.94 4.65
CA ASP A 59 -5.67 10.29 4.00
C ASP A 59 -6.17 9.12 3.12
N GLU A 60 -5.31 8.57 2.26
CA GLU A 60 -5.67 7.41 1.44
C GLU A 60 -5.94 6.13 2.25
N LEU A 61 -5.24 5.90 3.36
CA LEU A 61 -5.54 4.76 4.25
C LEU A 61 -6.90 4.92 4.90
N GLN A 62 -7.26 6.13 5.35
CA GLN A 62 -8.59 6.41 5.89
C GLN A 62 -9.68 6.25 4.83
N ASP A 63 -9.43 6.66 3.59
CA ASP A 63 -10.36 6.45 2.47
C ASP A 63 -10.52 4.96 2.14
N LEU A 64 -9.43 4.19 2.16
CA LEU A 64 -9.46 2.74 1.97
C LEU A 64 -10.35 2.07 3.04
N LEU A 65 -10.23 2.48 4.30
CA LEU A 65 -11.03 1.98 5.43
C LEU A 65 -12.53 2.28 5.34
N ARG A 66 -12.93 3.25 4.51
CA ARG A 66 -14.36 3.53 4.25
C ARG A 66 -14.99 2.52 3.31
N ASN A 67 -14.20 1.73 2.58
CA ASN A 67 -14.71 0.69 1.70
C ASN A 67 -15.25 -0.49 2.54
N LYS A 68 -16.56 -0.74 2.44
CA LYS A 68 -17.25 -1.81 3.19
C LYS A 68 -16.89 -3.22 2.72
N ASP A 69 -16.44 -3.35 1.47
CA ASP A 69 -16.04 -4.62 0.86
C ASP A 69 -14.52 -4.84 0.98
N LEU A 70 -13.82 -4.00 1.76
CA LEU A 70 -12.39 -4.13 1.97
C LEU A 70 -12.06 -5.46 2.65
N ASN A 71 -11.04 -6.14 2.15
CA ASN A 71 -10.55 -7.36 2.76
C ASN A 71 -10.12 -7.11 4.23
N GLU A 72 -10.56 -7.97 5.14
CA GLU A 72 -10.30 -7.84 6.59
C GLU A 72 -8.81 -7.72 6.94
N GLN A 73 -7.91 -8.38 6.21
CA GLN A 73 -6.46 -8.26 6.46
C GLN A 73 -5.93 -6.91 6.01
N VAL A 74 -6.40 -6.39 4.87
CA VAL A 74 -6.04 -5.06 4.37
C VAL A 74 -6.55 -3.99 5.32
N LYS A 75 -7.78 -4.15 5.83
CA LYS A 75 -8.38 -3.26 6.81
C LYS A 75 -7.54 -3.14 8.08
N LYS A 76 -7.18 -4.28 8.70
CA LYS A 76 -6.31 -4.28 9.88
C LYS A 76 -4.96 -3.63 9.61
N GLN A 77 -4.39 -3.87 8.44
CA GLN A 77 -3.11 -3.28 8.09
C GLN A 77 -3.21 -1.77 7.88
N ALA A 78 -4.30 -1.30 7.28
CA ALA A 78 -4.55 0.12 7.07
C ALA A 78 -4.82 0.85 8.40
N GLU A 79 -5.58 0.24 9.32
CA GLU A 79 -5.78 0.76 10.69
C GLU A 79 -4.44 0.92 11.42
N MET A 80 -3.59 -0.11 11.38
CA MET A 80 -2.23 -0.05 11.94
C MET A 80 -1.38 1.03 11.28
N GLY A 81 -1.45 1.15 9.95
CA GLY A 81 -0.70 2.16 9.21
C GLY A 81 -1.10 3.58 9.59
N VAL A 82 -2.40 3.83 9.78
CA VAL A 82 -2.90 5.13 10.27
C VAL A 82 -2.39 5.40 11.69
N GLU A 83 -2.44 4.42 12.59
CA GLU A 83 -1.97 4.58 13.98
C GLU A 83 -0.46 4.88 14.07
N VAL A 84 0.36 4.26 13.21
CA VAL A 84 1.81 4.47 13.20
C VAL A 84 2.20 5.81 12.57
N LEU A 85 1.42 6.29 11.60
CA LEU A 85 1.72 7.52 10.85
C LEU A 85 1.04 8.78 11.41
N SER A 86 0.07 8.63 12.31
CA SER A 86 -0.61 9.73 13.03
C SER A 86 0.23 10.28 14.17
#